data_AF-A0A369C958-F1
#
_entry.id   AF-A0A369C958-F1
#
_cell.length_a   1.000
_cell.length_b   1.000
_cell.length_c   1.000
_cell.angle_alpha   90.00
_cell.angle_beta   90.00
_cell.angle_gamma   90.00
#
_symmetry.space_group_name_H-M   'P 1'
#
loop_
_entity.id
_entity.type
_entity.pdbx_description
1 polymer ?
#
loop_
_entity_poly.entity_id
_entity_poly.type
_entity_poly.pdbx_seq_one_letter_code
_entity_poly.pdbx_strand_id
1 'polypeptide(L)' 'MSVDKVALIRERIELQNAYREYVAQNGFDYQEYVCAQPGSFYHTYKTRLAEINAVLAPELKYQRGVD' A
#
# COMPACT_ATOMS: atom_id res chain seq x y z
N MET A 1 -0.01 -5.19 -22.29
CA MET A 1 -0.58 -3.85 -22.02
C MET A 1 0.44 -3.08 -21.19
N SER A 2 0.76 -1.84 -21.56
CA SER A 2 1.63 -0.98 -20.74
C SER A 2 0.89 -0.63 -19.45
N VAL A 3 1.48 -0.94 -18.31
CA VAL A 3 0.93 -0.54 -17.02
C VAL A 3 0.95 0.99 -16.94
N ASP A 4 -0.22 1.60 -16.74
CA ASP A 4 -0.33 3.05 -16.58
C ASP A 4 0.14 3.44 -15.18
N LYS A 5 1.42 3.77 -15.07
CA LYS A 5 2.05 4.21 -13.81
C LYS A 5 1.42 5.50 -13.27
N VAL A 6 0.91 6.38 -14.13
CA VAL A 6 0.27 7.63 -13.69
C VAL A 6 -1.05 7.32 -13.00
N ALA A 7 -1.83 6.38 -13.56
CA ALA A 7 -3.05 5.90 -12.92
C ALA A 7 -2.77 5.29 -11.53
N LEU A 8 -1.74 4.44 -11.42
CA LEU A 8 -1.35 3.84 -10.14
C LEU A 8 -0.87 4.87 -9.10
N ILE A 9 -0.18 5.92 -9.53
CA ILE A 9 0.23 7.02 -8.64
C ILE A 9 -1.01 7.75 -8.11
N ARG A 10 -2.00 8.04 -8.96
CA ARG A 10 -3.26 8.67 -8.53
C ARG A 10 -4.01 7.80 -7.54
N GLU A 11 -4.16 6.52 -7.85
CA GLU A 11 -4.81 5.55 -6.95
C GLU A 11 -4.10 5.45 -5.60
N ARG A 12 -2.77 5.45 -5.58
CA ARG A 12 -2.00 5.47 -4.33
C ARG A 12 -2.28 6.70 -3.48
N ILE A 13 -2.43 7.88 -4.10
CA ILE A 13 -2.77 9.12 -3.40
C ILE A 13 -4.19 9.02 -2.82
N GLU A 14 -5.15 8.51 -3.59
CA GLU A 14 -6.53 8.30 -3.14
C GLU A 14 -6.60 7.35 -1.94
N LEU A 15 -5.89 6.21 -2.00
CA LEU A 15 -5.79 5.27 -0.88
C LEU A 15 -5.21 5.91 0.38
N GLN A 16 -4.16 6.73 0.23
CA GLN A 16 -3.58 7.45 1.37
C GLN A 16 -4.54 8.48 1.95
N ASN A 17 -5.35 9.15 1.12
CA ASN A 17 -6.37 10.08 1.59
C ASN A 17 -7.46 9.33 2.37
N ALA A 18 -7.98 8.23 1.82
CA ALA A 18 -8.97 7.38 2.47
C ALA A 18 -8.47 6.83 3.81
N TYR A 19 -7.19 6.44 3.89
CA TYR A 19 -6.56 6.03 5.14
C TYR A 19 -6.56 7.15 6.19
N ARG A 20 -6.17 8.38 5.80
CA ARG A 20 -6.16 9.52 6.73
C ARG A 20 -7.57 9.85 7.22
N GLU A 21 -8.55 9.82 6.33
CA GLU A 21 -9.96 10.05 6.67
C GLU A 21 -10.50 8.98 7.62
N TYR A 22 -10.24 7.70 7.33
CA TYR A 22 -10.65 6.59 8.19
C TYR A 22 -10.06 6.71 9.60
N VAL A 23 -8.75 6.99 9.70
CA VAL A 23 -8.08 7.17 11.00
C VAL A 23 -8.60 8.42 11.73
N ALA A 24 -8.88 9.50 11.03
CA ALA A 24 -9.45 10.71 11.65
C ALA A 24 -10.87 10.47 12.21
N GLN A 25 -11.67 9.61 11.56
CA GLN A 25 -13.03 9.30 11.98
C GLN A 25 -13.10 8.23 13.08
N ASN A 26 -12.26 7.19 13.00
CA ASN A 26 -12.36 6.00 13.84
C ASN A 26 -11.26 5.92 14.91
N GLY A 27 -10.27 6.81 14.85
CA GLY A 27 -9.03 6.67 15.59
C GLY A 27 -8.08 5.66 14.93
N PHE A 28 -6.84 5.66 15.38
CA PHE A 28 -5.85 4.67 14.94
C PHE A 28 -5.88 3.46 15.86
N ASP A 29 -6.16 2.28 15.30
CA ASP A 29 -6.09 1.01 16.00
C ASP A 29 -4.80 0.28 15.59
N TYR A 30 -3.82 0.26 16.49
CA TYR A 30 -2.55 -0.40 16.23
C TYR A 30 -2.68 -1.92 16.11
N GLN A 31 -3.55 -2.54 16.92
CA GLN A 31 -3.73 -3.99 16.90
C GLN A 31 -4.35 -4.44 15.58
N GLU A 32 -5.39 -3.74 15.12
CA GLU A 32 -6.01 -4.01 13.82
C GLU A 32 -5.06 -3.66 12.66
N TYR A 33 -4.28 -2.59 12.76
CA TYR A 33 -3.31 -2.22 11.72
C TYR A 33 -2.23 -3.31 11.52
N VAL A 34 -1.71 -3.87 12.60
CA VAL A 34 -0.67 -4.92 12.55
C VAL A 34 -1.28 -6.27 12.16
N CYS A 35 -2.41 -6.64 12.76
CA CYS A 35 -3.09 -7.93 12.59
C CYS A 35 -4.46 -7.79 11.88
N ALA A 36 -4.45 -7.14 10.71
CA ALA A 36 -5.66 -6.81 9.98
C ALA A 36 -6.40 -8.07 9.52
N GLN A 37 -7.65 -8.21 9.94
CA GLN A 37 -8.50 -9.33 9.54
C GLN A 37 -8.90 -9.19 8.07
N PRO A 38 -9.03 -10.29 7.31
CA PRO A 38 -9.55 -10.25 5.95
C PRO A 38 -10.89 -9.48 5.88
N GLY A 39 -10.99 -8.56 4.92
CA GLY A 39 -12.17 -7.70 4.76
C GLY A 39 -12.20 -6.45 5.65
N SER A 40 -11.27 -6.29 6.59
CA SER A 40 -11.14 -5.04 7.35
C SER A 40 -10.59 -3.90 6.49
N PHE A 41 -10.78 -2.67 6.94
CA PHE A 41 -10.27 -1.49 6.25
C PHE A 41 -8.75 -1.56 6.08
N TYR A 42 -8.02 -1.84 7.17
CA TYR A 42 -6.56 -1.93 7.13
C TYR A 42 -6.07 -3.07 6.23
N HIS A 43 -6.79 -4.19 6.19
CA HIS A 43 -6.45 -5.31 5.30
C HIS A 43 -6.56 -4.89 3.83
N THR A 44 -7.68 -4.26 3.48
CA THR A 44 -7.95 -3.80 2.11
C THR A 44 -6.94 -2.74 1.68
N TYR A 45 -6.71 -1.73 2.53
CA TYR A 45 -5.75 -0.66 2.29
C TYR A 45 -4.32 -1.19 2.10
N LYS A 46 -3.83 -2.04 3.02
CA LYS A 46 -2.46 -2.56 2.96
C LYS A 46 -2.25 -3.48 1.76
N THR A 47 -3.23 -4.33 1.45
CA THR A 47 -3.17 -5.23 0.29
C THR A 47 -3.05 -4.43 -1.00
N ARG A 48 -3.95 -3.45 -1.21
CA ARG A 48 -3.92 -2.66 -2.43
C ARG A 48 -2.67 -1.79 -2.56
N LEU A 49 -2.21 -1.21 -1.44
CA LEU A 49 -0.96 -0.45 -1.41
C LEU A 49 0.24 -1.32 -1.78
N ALA A 50 0.30 -2.56 -1.31
CA ALA A 50 1.36 -3.51 -1.64
C ALA A 50 1.36 -3.88 -3.14
N GLU A 51 0.18 -4.13 -3.72
CA GLU A 51 0.04 -4.40 -5.16
C GLU A 51 0.54 -3.24 -6.01
N ILE A 52 0.18 -2.00 -5.65
CA ILE A 52 0.65 -0.80 -6.35
C ILE A 52 2.17 -0.66 -6.22
N ASN A 53 2.71 -0.84 -5.01
CA ASN A 53 4.14 -0.71 -4.76
C ASN A 53 4.95 -1.78 -5.50
N ALA A 54 4.43 -3.00 -5.69
CA ALA A 54 5.11 -4.03 -6.46
C ALA A 54 5.39 -3.60 -7.92
N VAL A 55 4.57 -2.68 -8.46
CA VAL A 55 4.78 -2.10 -9.79
C VAL A 55 5.63 -0.83 -9.74
N LEU A 56 5.33 0.09 -8.83
CA LEU A 56 5.94 1.43 -8.79
C LEU A 56 7.32 1.45 -8.13
N ALA A 57 7.52 0.60 -7.12
CA ALA A 57 8.73 0.49 -6.32
C ALA A 57 9.08 -1.00 -6.14
N PRO A 58 9.41 -1.70 -7.24
CA PRO A 58 9.76 -3.12 -7.18
C PRO A 58 10.97 -3.32 -6.28
N GLU A 59 11.07 -4.51 -5.70
CA GLU A 59 12.16 -4.88 -4.80
C GLU A 59 13.53 -4.62 -5.44
N LEU A 60 14.40 -3.95 -4.70
CA LEU A 60 15.77 -3.69 -5.13
C LEU A 60 16.57 -4.99 -5.11
N LYS A 61 17.11 -5.37 -6.26
CA LYS A 61 18.06 -6.48 -6.34
C LYS A 61 19.47 -5.96 -6.06
N TYR A 62 20.04 -6.34 -4.93
CA TYR A 62 21.44 -6.07 -4.64
C TYR A 62 22.32 -6.96 -5.51
N GLN A 63 23.26 -6.36 -6.25
CA GLN A 63 24.36 -7.13 -6.82
C GLN A 63 25.29 -7.52 -5.67
N ARG A 64 25.41 -8.83 -5.41
CA ARG A 64 26.52 -9.35 -4.60
C ARG A 64 27.79 -9.07 -5.39
N GLY A 65 28.75 -8.37 -4.78
CA GLY A 65 30.04 -8.08 -5.40
C GLY A 65 30.61 -9.35 -6.03
N VAL A 66 31.05 -9.23 -7.27
CA VAL A 66 31.79 -10.30 -7.96
C VAL A 66 33.14 -10.39 -7.24
N ASP A 67 33.42 -11.54 -6.61
CA ASP A 67 34.76 -11.88 -6.10
C ASP A 67 35.75 -12.06 -7.27
#